data_AF-A0A2M8KD89-F1
#
_entry.id   AF-A0A2M8KD89-F1
#
_cell.length_a   1.000
_cell.length_b   1.000
_cell.length_c   1.000
_cell.angle_alpha   90.00
_cell.angle_beta   90.00
_cell.angle_gamma   90.00
#
_symmetry.space_group_name_H-M   'P 1'
#
loop_
_entity.id
_entity.type
_entity.pdbx_description
1 polymer ?
#
loop_
_entity_poly.entity_id
_entity_poly.type
_entity_poly.pdbx_seq_one_letter_code
_entity_poly.pdbx_strand_id
1 'polypeptide(L)'
;MEIAENIKKTIVELKVDYIEKIEVANPGYINFYLSKECLQGQIIKIIEEKEKFGELYEKKEKIMVEYSQPNTHKEFHIGHLRNVFIGSALVEVLRKAKYDVVSANYIGDTGSHIAKCLWGI
;
A
#
# COMPACT_ATOMS: atom_id res chain seq x y z
N MET A 1 -12.89 24.13 -21.40
CA MET A 1 -14.32 24.27 -20.99
C MET A 1 -15.25 23.38 -21.79
N GLU A 2 -15.37 23.50 -23.12
CA GLU A 2 -16.31 22.70 -23.93
C GLU A 2 -16.15 21.17 -23.75
N ILE A 3 -14.92 20.66 -23.83
CA ILE A 3 -14.63 19.23 -23.62
C ILE A 3 -15.06 18.77 -22.21
N ALA A 4 -14.83 19.61 -21.19
CA ALA A 4 -15.16 19.28 -19.81
C ALA A 4 -16.69 19.21 -19.59
N GLU A 5 -17.45 20.11 -20.22
CA GLU A 5 -18.91 20.06 -20.20
C GLU A 5 -19.46 18.86 -20.98
N ASN A 6 -18.84 18.50 -22.11
CA ASN A 6 -19.21 17.29 -22.85
C ASN A 6 -18.97 16.02 -22.01
N ILE A 7 -17.82 15.92 -21.32
CA ILE A 7 -17.53 14.80 -20.42
C ILE A 7 -18.54 14.76 -19.27
N LYS A 8 -18.83 15.91 -18.64
CA LYS A 8 -19.85 16.00 -17.58
C LYS A 8 -21.20 15.47 -18.06
N LYS A 9 -21.65 15.86 -19.26
CA LYS A 9 -22.91 15.40 -19.84
C LYS A 9 -22.92 13.88 -20.00
N THR A 10 -21.87 13.30 -20.58
CA THR A 10 -21.74 11.84 -20.74
C THR A 10 -21.79 11.11 -19.40
N ILE A 11 -21.12 11.63 -18.36
CA ILE A 11 -21.10 10.99 -17.04
C ILE A 11 -22.48 11.07 -16.37
N VAL A 12 -23.20 12.18 -16.50
CA VAL A 12 -24.57 12.32 -15.98
C VAL A 12 -25.52 11.32 -16.65
N GLU A 13 -25.34 11.05 -17.95
CA GLU A 13 -26.13 10.04 -18.68
C GLU A 13 -25.88 8.61 -18.19
N LEU A 14 -24.72 8.31 -17.59
CA LEU A 14 -24.42 7.01 -16.98
C LEU A 14 -25.19 6.75 -15.68
N LYS A 15 -25.88 7.76 -15.11
CA LYS A 15 -26.70 7.65 -13.89
C LYS A 15 -26.00 6.94 -12.74
N VAL A 16 -24.90 7.55 -12.31
CA VAL A 16 -24.02 6.99 -11.29
C VAL A 16 -24.48 7.41 -9.88
N ASP A 17 -24.93 6.45 -9.07
CA ASP A 17 -25.56 6.71 -7.77
C ASP A 17 -24.61 7.23 -6.67
N TYR A 18 -23.30 7.10 -6.86
CA TYR A 18 -22.30 7.53 -5.89
C TYR A 18 -21.80 8.98 -6.11
N ILE A 19 -22.29 9.68 -7.13
CA ILE A 19 -21.91 11.07 -7.44
C ILE A 19 -23.13 11.98 -7.23
N GLU A 20 -23.03 12.90 -6.26
CA GLU A 20 -24.08 13.89 -5.98
C GLU A 20 -24.04 15.06 -6.98
N LYS A 21 -22.83 15.53 -7.31
CA LYS A 21 -22.65 16.71 -8.16
C LYS A 21 -21.37 16.59 -8.98
N ILE A 22 -21.43 17.11 -10.21
CA ILE A 22 -20.26 17.33 -11.07
C ILE A 22 -20.21 18.81 -11.45
N GLU A 23 -19.07 19.45 -11.21
CA GLU A 23 -18.86 20.87 -11.49
C GLU A 23 -17.67 21.07 -12.42
N VAL A 24 -17.87 21.83 -13.50
CA VAL A 24 -16.78 22.24 -14.39
C VAL A 24 -16.25 23.58 -13.89
N ALA A 25 -14.97 23.61 -13.51
CA ALA A 25 -14.30 24.81 -13.04
C ALA A 25 -13.26 25.30 -14.06
N ASN A 26 -13.10 26.62 -14.18
CA ASN A 26 -12.11 27.20 -15.08
C ASN A 26 -10.69 26.71 -14.76
N PRO A 27 -9.85 26.44 -15.78
CA PRO A 27 -10.09 26.54 -17.23
C PRO A 27 -10.68 25.26 -17.90
N GLY A 28 -11.06 24.26 -17.10
CA GLY A 28 -11.63 23.00 -17.59
C GLY A 28 -11.47 21.81 -16.64
N TYR A 29 -11.28 22.05 -15.34
CA TYR A 29 -11.29 20.99 -14.33
C TYR A 29 -12.70 20.43 -14.18
N ILE A 30 -12.80 19.15 -13.86
CA ILE A 30 -14.07 18.46 -13.55
C ILE A 30 -13.98 18.00 -12.11
N ASN A 31 -14.73 18.66 -11.23
CA ASN A 31 -14.80 18.33 -9.82
C ASN A 31 -15.97 17.38 -9.57
N PHE A 32 -15.70 16.29 -8.85
CA PHE A 32 -16.71 15.30 -8.45
C PHE A 32 -16.99 15.43 -6.97
N TYR A 33 -18.27 15.47 -6.62
CA TYR A 33 -18.74 15.46 -5.24
C TYR A 33 -19.45 14.13 -5.02
N LEU A 34 -18.93 13.32 -4.10
CA LEU A 34 -19.52 12.03 -3.76
C LEU A 34 -20.80 12.22 -2.94
N SER A 35 -21.79 11.37 -3.16
CA SER A 35 -23.02 11.38 -2.36
C SER A 35 -22.76 10.99 -0.91
N LYS A 36 -23.55 11.55 0.01
CA LYS A 36 -23.46 11.22 1.45
C LYS A 36 -23.74 9.74 1.67
N GLU A 37 -24.66 9.18 0.91
CA GLU A 37 -25.04 7.77 0.95
C GLU A 37 -23.85 6.88 0.56
N CYS A 38 -23.08 7.27 -0.47
CA CYS A 38 -21.85 6.57 -0.84
C CYS A 38 -20.83 6.55 0.30
N LEU A 39 -20.60 7.70 0.94
CA LEU A 39 -19.64 7.84 2.02
C LEU A 39 -20.07 7.08 3.29
N GLN A 40 -21.35 7.19 3.66
CA GLN A 40 -21.93 6.47 4.79
C GLN A 40 -21.94 4.95 4.56
N GLY A 41 -22.19 4.52 3.32
CA GLY A 41 -22.10 3.12 2.92
C GLY A 41 -20.72 2.51 3.17
N GLN A 42 -19.63 3.31 3.11
CA GLN A 42 -18.30 2.82 3.46
C GLN A 42 -18.18 2.45 4.95
N ILE A 43 -18.88 3.15 5.85
CA ILE A 43 -18.85 2.83 7.29
C ILE A 43 -19.49 1.45 7.53
N ILE A 44 -20.62 1.19 6.89
CA ILE A 44 -21.30 -0.11 6.95
C ILE A 44 -20.35 -1.21 6.43
N LYS A 45 -19.72 -0.97 5.28
CA LYS A 45 -18.74 -1.88 4.69
C LYS A 45 -17.56 -2.16 5.63
N ILE A 46 -17.01 -1.15 6.29
CA ILE A 46 -15.92 -1.30 7.28
C ILE A 46 -16.36 -2.21 8.43
N ILE A 47 -17.56 -1.99 8.96
CA ILE A 47 -18.11 -2.77 10.09
C ILE A 47 -18.36 -4.24 9.69
N GLU A 48 -18.87 -4.46 8.47
CA GLU A 48 -19.16 -5.80 7.95
C GLU A 48 -17.89 -6.58 7.59
N GLU A 49 -16.94 -5.94 6.89
CA GLU A 49 -15.71 -6.59 6.42
C GLU A 49 -14.66 -6.75 7.52
N LYS A 50 -14.65 -5.90 8.55
CA LYS A 50 -13.72 -5.96 9.71
C LYS A 50 -12.27 -6.08 9.25
N GLU A 51 -11.57 -7.14 9.66
CA GLU A 51 -10.20 -7.45 9.29
C GLU A 51 -10.00 -7.69 7.78
N LYS A 52 -11.07 -7.85 7.01
CA LYS A 52 -10.99 -7.96 5.54
C LYS A 52 -11.16 -6.61 4.84
N PHE A 53 -11.56 -5.56 5.56
CA PHE A 53 -11.70 -4.24 4.95
C PHE A 53 -10.37 -3.77 4.37
N GLY A 54 -10.41 -3.28 3.13
CA GLY A 54 -9.23 -2.84 2.39
C GLY A 54 -8.41 -3.98 1.76
N GLU A 55 -8.87 -5.23 1.84
CA GLU A 55 -8.33 -6.30 1.00
C GLU A 55 -8.70 -6.10 -0.47
N LEU A 56 -7.75 -6.39 -1.37
CA LEU A 56 -8.00 -6.36 -2.81
C LEU A 56 -8.37 -7.77 -3.32
N TYR A 57 -8.62 -7.90 -4.62
CA TYR A 57 -8.72 -9.21 -5.27
C TYR A 57 -7.34 -9.89 -5.33
N GLU A 58 -7.32 -11.22 -5.28
CA GLU A 58 -6.10 -12.01 -5.40
C GLU A 58 -5.27 -11.60 -6.62
N LYS A 59 -3.99 -11.37 -6.37
CA LYS A 59 -2.99 -11.03 -7.38
C LYS A 59 -2.22 -12.29 -7.77
N LYS A 60 -1.83 -12.40 -9.03
CA LYS A 60 -1.07 -13.56 -9.54
C LYS A 60 0.44 -13.36 -9.33
N GLU A 61 0.84 -12.14 -9.04
CA GLU A 61 2.22 -11.74 -8.85
C GLU A 61 2.73 -12.19 -7.48
N LYS A 62 3.93 -12.78 -7.51
CA LYS A 62 4.70 -13.12 -6.32
C LYS A 62 5.77 -12.06 -6.09
N ILE A 63 5.81 -11.52 -4.87
CA ILE A 63 6.73 -10.44 -4.50
C ILE A 63 7.66 -10.93 -3.39
N MET A 64 8.97 -10.76 -3.58
CA MET A 64 9.94 -10.93 -2.51
C MET A 64 10.28 -9.57 -1.91
N VAL A 65 10.18 -9.46 -0.59
CA VAL A 65 10.63 -8.29 0.16
C VAL A 65 11.79 -8.72 1.04
N GLU A 66 12.99 -8.28 0.70
CA GLU A 66 14.20 -8.49 1.50
C GLU A 66 14.40 -7.30 2.45
N TYR A 67 14.57 -7.58 3.74
CA TYR A 67 14.77 -6.55 4.75
C TYR A 67 15.47 -7.10 6.02
N SER A 68 15.72 -6.23 6.99
CA SER A 68 16.52 -6.47 8.22
C SER A 68 18.02 -6.61 7.98
N GLN A 69 18.44 -7.66 7.25
CA GLN A 69 19.82 -8.00 6.90
C GLN A 69 20.87 -7.69 7.99
N PRO A 70 20.67 -8.18 9.23
CA PRO A 70 21.64 -7.94 10.28
C PRO A 70 22.92 -8.72 9.99
N ASN A 71 24.03 -8.17 10.46
CA ASN A 71 25.29 -8.87 10.50
C ASN A 71 25.35 -9.67 11.81
N THR A 72 25.75 -10.93 11.74
CA THR A 72 25.66 -11.88 12.86
C THR A 72 26.66 -11.61 13.98
N HIS A 73 27.75 -10.89 13.69
CA HIS A 73 28.84 -10.65 14.63
C HIS A 73 28.95 -9.18 15.05
N LYS A 74 27.82 -8.44 15.00
CA LYS A 74 27.67 -7.13 15.62
C LYS A 74 26.31 -7.05 16.33
N GLU A 75 26.23 -6.23 17.37
CA GLU A 75 24.98 -6.04 18.10
C GLU A 75 23.90 -5.37 17.24
N PHE A 76 22.66 -5.75 17.51
CA PHE A 76 21.51 -5.17 16.85
C PHE A 76 21.16 -3.81 17.48
N HIS A 77 21.39 -2.71 16.75
CA HIS A 77 21.09 -1.35 17.20
C HIS A 77 19.90 -0.70 16.47
N ILE A 78 19.48 0.48 16.94
CA ILE A 78 18.31 1.24 16.43
C ILE A 78 18.37 1.58 14.93
N GLY A 79 19.57 1.62 14.35
CA GLY A 79 19.74 1.79 12.91
C GLY A 79 19.14 0.64 12.11
N HIS A 80 19.21 -0.59 12.61
CA HIS A 80 18.58 -1.75 11.98
C HIS A 80 17.06 -1.75 12.15
N LEU A 81 16.55 -1.21 13.27
CA LEU A 81 15.10 -1.16 13.52
C LEU A 81 14.36 -0.38 12.44
N ARG A 82 14.94 0.69 11.90
CA ARG A 82 14.36 1.41 10.76
C ARG A 82 14.11 0.48 9.57
N ASN A 83 15.09 -0.34 9.19
CA ASN A 83 14.97 -1.27 8.08
C ASN A 83 13.93 -2.36 8.40
N VAL A 84 13.98 -2.92 9.62
CA VAL A 84 13.00 -3.91 10.09
C VAL A 84 11.56 -3.41 10.00
N PHE A 85 11.29 -2.22 10.53
CA PHE A 85 9.93 -1.68 10.57
C PHE A 85 9.41 -1.32 9.18
N ILE A 86 10.23 -0.72 8.32
CA ILE A 86 9.82 -0.39 6.95
C ILE A 86 9.53 -1.66 6.15
N GLY A 87 10.43 -2.65 6.20
CA GLY A 87 10.25 -3.91 5.47
C GLY A 87 9.04 -4.71 5.97
N SER A 88 8.87 -4.79 7.29
CA SER A 88 7.71 -5.46 7.91
C SER A 88 6.39 -4.78 7.52
N ALA A 89 6.30 -3.45 7.65
CA ALA A 89 5.11 -2.71 7.25
C ALA A 89 4.77 -2.89 5.76
N LEU A 90 5.78 -2.91 4.89
CA LEU A 90 5.58 -3.15 3.46
C LEU A 90 5.03 -4.56 3.20
N VAL A 91 5.58 -5.58 3.86
CA VAL A 91 5.08 -6.97 3.75
C VAL A 91 3.61 -7.05 4.15
N GLU A 92 3.22 -6.43 5.26
CA GLU A 92 1.83 -6.45 5.74
C GLU A 92 0.88 -5.71 4.80
N VAL A 93 1.28 -4.55 4.26
CA VAL A 93 0.50 -3.81 3.25
C VAL A 93 0.32 -4.64 1.96
N LEU A 94 1.38 -5.29 1.48
CA LEU A 94 1.32 -6.11 0.27
C LEU A 94 0.46 -7.37 0.47
N ARG A 95 0.54 -8.02 1.63
CA ARG A 95 -0.33 -9.15 1.98
C ARG A 95 -1.80 -8.71 2.08
N LYS A 96 -2.06 -7.55 2.67
CA LYS A 96 -3.40 -6.95 2.71
C LYS A 96 -3.92 -6.68 1.29
N ALA A 97 -3.06 -6.24 0.39
CA ALA A 97 -3.35 -6.09 -1.03
C ALA A 97 -3.43 -7.42 -1.82
N LYS A 98 -3.42 -8.57 -1.13
CA LYS A 98 -3.54 -9.94 -1.66
C LYS A 98 -2.45 -10.37 -2.65
N TYR A 99 -1.22 -9.90 -2.49
CA TYR A 99 -0.05 -10.47 -3.16
C TYR A 99 0.47 -11.72 -2.44
N ASP A 100 1.05 -12.68 -3.17
CA ASP A 100 1.89 -13.74 -2.57
C ASP A 100 3.24 -13.13 -2.20
N VAL A 101 3.45 -12.86 -0.90
CA VAL A 101 4.64 -12.16 -0.41
C VAL A 101 5.59 -13.11 0.31
N VAL A 102 6.81 -13.23 -0.23
CA VAL A 102 7.95 -13.87 0.43
C VAL A 102 8.75 -12.80 1.18
N SER A 103 8.68 -12.81 2.50
CA SER A 103 9.59 -12.04 3.35
C SER A 103 10.93 -12.77 3.42
N ALA A 104 12.00 -12.13 2.93
CA ALA A 104 13.34 -12.67 2.91
C ALA A 104 14.27 -11.87 3.83
N ASN A 105 15.26 -12.55 4.40
CA ASN A 105 16.34 -11.93 5.14
C ASN A 105 17.65 -12.58 4.72
N TYR A 106 18.54 -11.79 4.11
CA TYR A 106 19.88 -12.23 3.76
C TYR A 106 20.85 -11.86 4.87
N ILE A 107 21.26 -12.87 5.63
CA ILE A 107 22.07 -12.70 6.82
C ILE A 107 23.52 -12.43 6.42
N GLY A 108 24.13 -11.39 7.00
CA GLY A 108 25.52 -11.01 6.72
C GLY A 108 26.53 -11.86 7.50
N ASP A 109 26.54 -13.18 7.29
CA ASP A 109 27.37 -14.18 8.01
C ASP A 109 28.67 -14.56 7.30
N THR A 110 28.96 -13.94 6.16
CA THR A 110 30.22 -14.10 5.42
C THR A 110 30.96 -12.77 5.29
N GLY A 111 32.29 -12.82 5.21
CA GLY A 111 33.14 -11.65 4.99
C GLY A 111 34.27 -11.49 6.01
N SER A 112 35.14 -10.50 5.77
CA SER A 112 36.33 -10.27 6.59
C SER A 112 36.01 -9.86 8.03
N HIS A 113 34.87 -9.20 8.26
CA HIS A 113 34.41 -8.86 9.62
C HIS A 113 34.13 -10.12 10.45
N ILE A 114 33.52 -11.15 9.84
CA ILE A 114 33.26 -12.43 10.51
C ILE A 114 34.57 -13.14 10.82
N ALA A 115 35.46 -13.24 9.83
CA ALA A 115 36.76 -13.88 10.00
C ALA A 115 37.60 -13.21 11.11
N LYS A 116 37.57 -11.87 11.19
CA LYS A 116 38.23 -11.12 12.26
C LYS A 116 37.60 -11.37 13.63
N CYS A 117 36.27 -11.38 13.71
CA CYS A 117 35.56 -11.70 14.94
C CYS A 117 35.91 -13.11 15.43
N LEU A 118 35.89 -14.11 14.55
CA LEU A 118 36.23 -15.50 14.88
C LEU A 118 37.71 -15.70 15.23
N TRP A 119 38.63 -15.00 14.54
CA TRP A 119 40.06 -15.05 14.84
C TRP A 119 40.39 -14.40 16.19
N GLY A 120 39.65 -13.36 16.58
CA GLY A 120 39.84 -12.64 17.84
C GLY A 120 39.19 -13.30 19.06
N ILE A 121 38.48 -14.42 18.88
CA ILE A 121 37.99 -15.31 19.95
C ILE A 121 39.12 -16.26 20.35
#